data_AF-A0A2D4SRP0-F1
#
_entry.id   AF-A0A2D4SRP0-F1
#
_cell.length_a   1.000
_cell.length_b   1.000
_cell.length_c   1.000
_cell.angle_alpha   90.00
_cell.angle_beta   90.00
_cell.angle_gamma   90.00
#
_symmetry.space_group_name_H-M   'P 1'
#
loop_
_entity.id
_entity.type
_entity.pdbx_description
1 polymer ?
#
loop_
_entity_poly.entity_id
_entity_poly.type
_entity_poly.pdbx_seq_one_letter_code
_entity_poly.pdbx_strand_id
1 'polypeptide(L)'
;FTLFEEAISAALNPSGCNAGLIRDDARLALVGISDEEEQSSGYSSNPNYWQSYVTLFQSVKNNPDDVVIHAIGGDPGTGCTSPSSSWSNEPYEGMIEAANATGGMFLSICTEDWGTYLEALAEGSAANLSSFALNEYPVPETIIVKVNGISTTVGWEYNEITNSVEFEPDYIPEGGSTIDVDYTVYGNCVQ
;
A
#
# COMPACT_ATOMS: atom_id res chain seq x y z
N PHE A 1 15.72 3.29 2.75
CA PHE A 1 15.30 2.13 3.56
C PHE A 1 15.45 2.38 5.06
N THR A 2 16.57 2.94 5.54
CA THR A 2 16.80 3.18 6.99
C THR A 2 15.63 3.90 7.67
N LEU A 3 15.06 4.94 7.05
CA LEU A 3 13.91 5.66 7.62
C LEU A 3 12.66 4.78 7.73
N PHE A 4 12.42 3.87 6.78
CA PHE A 4 11.32 2.90 6.87
C PHE A 4 11.55 1.88 7.96
N GLU A 5 12.78 1.36 8.07
CA GLU A 5 13.14 0.42 9.13
C GLU A 5 12.91 1.03 10.52
N GLU A 6 13.35 2.27 10.74
CA GLU A 6 13.11 2.99 12.00
C GLU A 6 11.61 3.21 12.24
N ALA A 7 10.84 3.60 11.20
CA ALA A 7 9.41 3.82 11.33
C ALA A 7 8.64 2.54 11.67
N ILE A 8 8.99 1.43 11.02
CA ILE A 8 8.40 0.10 11.24
C ILE A 8 8.79 -0.43 12.62
N SER A 9 10.06 -0.34 12.99
CA SER A 9 10.55 -0.74 14.32
C SER A 9 9.81 -0.01 15.44
N ALA A 10 9.61 1.32 15.30
CA ALA A 10 8.83 2.10 16.25
C ALA A 10 7.34 1.70 16.28
N ALA A 11 6.78 1.19 15.17
CA ALA A 11 5.38 0.76 15.08
C ALA A 11 5.14 -0.59 15.77
N LEU A 12 6.16 -1.44 15.89
CA LEU A 12 6.08 -2.72 16.61
C LEU A 12 5.92 -2.55 18.12
N ASN A 13 6.14 -1.34 18.66
CA ASN A 13 5.82 -1.02 20.04
C ASN A 13 4.37 -0.52 20.15
N PRO A 14 3.45 -1.26 20.81
CA PRO A 14 2.03 -0.86 20.93
C PRO A 14 1.79 0.44 21.69
N SER A 15 2.80 0.97 22.38
CA SER A 15 2.77 2.26 23.09
C SER A 15 3.79 3.26 22.53
N GLY A 16 4.38 2.99 21.37
CA GLY A 16 5.33 3.86 20.68
C GLY A 16 4.65 4.95 19.85
N CYS A 17 5.44 5.90 19.33
CA CYS A 17 4.95 7.02 18.53
C CYS A 17 4.25 6.59 17.23
N ASN A 18 4.57 5.40 16.71
CA ASN A 18 4.01 4.86 15.47
C ASN A 18 3.03 3.71 15.73
N ALA A 19 2.52 3.56 16.96
CA ALA A 19 1.53 2.54 17.28
C ALA A 19 0.31 2.65 16.35
N GLY A 20 -0.09 1.52 15.77
CA GLY A 20 -1.21 1.44 14.82
C GLY A 20 -0.85 1.69 13.34
N LEU A 21 0.41 2.02 13.02
CA LEU A 21 0.87 2.10 11.63
C LEU A 21 0.77 0.75 10.91
N ILE A 22 1.17 -0.33 11.58
CA ILE A 22 1.06 -1.69 11.07
C ILE A 22 -0.25 -2.27 11.58
N ARG A 23 -1.14 -2.62 10.67
CA ARG A 23 -2.41 -3.28 10.97
C ARG A 23 -2.47 -4.62 10.25
N ASP A 24 -2.95 -5.66 10.93
CA ASP A 24 -3.00 -7.01 10.35
C ASP A 24 -3.95 -7.07 9.14
N ASP A 25 -5.03 -6.30 9.19
CA ASP A 25 -6.13 -6.26 8.21
C ASP A 25 -5.93 -5.26 7.06
N ALA A 26 -4.75 -4.67 6.93
CA ALA A 26 -4.49 -3.67 5.90
C ALA A 26 -3.14 -3.84 5.24
N ARG A 27 -3.07 -3.46 3.95
CA ARG A 27 -1.82 -3.35 3.22
C ARG A 27 -0.92 -2.29 3.87
N LEU A 28 0.36 -2.60 3.98
CA LEU A 28 1.41 -1.66 4.35
C LEU A 28 2.02 -1.07 3.06
N ALA A 29 1.64 0.16 2.75
CA ALA A 29 2.23 0.92 1.64
C ALA A 29 3.38 1.81 2.16
N LEU A 30 4.57 1.62 1.61
CA LEU A 30 5.78 2.39 1.93
C LEU A 30 6.16 3.26 0.73
N VAL A 31 6.09 4.58 0.87
CA VAL A 31 6.40 5.51 -0.23
C VAL A 31 7.71 6.23 0.07
N GLY A 32 8.73 5.94 -0.74
CA GLY A 32 10.06 6.52 -0.61
C GLY A 32 10.18 7.71 -1.52
N ILE A 33 10.63 8.85 -1.01
CA ILE A 33 10.78 10.09 -1.79
C ILE A 33 12.17 10.65 -1.52
N SER A 34 12.98 10.83 -2.56
CA SER A 34 14.34 11.35 -2.46
C SER A 34 14.79 12.01 -3.76
N ASP A 35 15.53 13.10 -3.65
CA ASP A 35 16.32 13.70 -4.73
C ASP A 35 17.76 13.13 -4.81
N GLU A 36 18.17 12.35 -3.81
CA GLU A 36 19.49 11.71 -3.70
C GLU A 36 19.43 10.19 -3.93
N GLU A 37 20.60 9.59 -4.19
CA GLU A 37 20.76 8.12 -4.20
C GLU A 37 20.32 7.52 -2.86
N GLU A 38 19.93 6.25 -2.86
CA GLU A 38 19.55 5.57 -1.64
C GLU A 38 20.80 5.20 -0.81
N GLN A 39 20.89 5.66 0.45
CA GLN A 39 22.12 5.60 1.26
C GLN A 39 22.08 4.61 2.44
N SER A 40 21.14 3.68 2.43
CA SER A 40 20.94 2.72 3.51
C SER A 40 22.11 1.74 3.61
N SER A 41 22.26 1.15 4.80
CA SER A 41 23.32 0.19 5.07
C SER A 41 23.34 -0.92 4.02
N GLY A 42 24.51 -1.13 3.41
CA GLY A 42 24.71 -2.09 2.33
C GLY A 42 24.88 -1.46 0.96
N TYR A 43 24.37 -0.24 0.72
CA TYR A 43 24.39 0.44 -0.59
C TYR A 43 25.76 0.38 -1.29
N SER A 44 26.80 0.87 -0.60
CA SER A 44 28.15 0.95 -1.18
C SER A 44 28.87 -0.39 -1.33
N SER A 45 28.28 -1.49 -0.86
CA SER A 45 28.96 -2.79 -0.73
C SER A 45 28.26 -3.94 -1.43
N ASN A 46 26.97 -3.80 -1.74
CA ASN A 46 26.15 -4.84 -2.33
C ASN A 46 25.06 -4.20 -3.21
N PRO A 47 25.05 -4.41 -4.53
CA PRO A 47 24.00 -3.86 -5.40
C PRO A 47 22.60 -4.43 -5.11
N ASN A 48 22.50 -5.57 -4.42
CA ASN A 48 21.24 -6.21 -4.04
C ASN A 48 20.86 -5.96 -2.57
N TYR A 49 21.47 -4.97 -1.90
CA TYR A 49 21.21 -4.65 -0.49
C TYR A 49 19.72 -4.45 -0.18
N TRP A 50 18.97 -3.87 -1.11
CA TRP A 50 17.52 -3.61 -1.03
C TRP A 50 16.69 -4.88 -0.71
N GLN A 51 17.11 -6.07 -1.16
CA GLN A 51 16.37 -7.32 -0.96
C GLN A 51 16.18 -7.65 0.53
N SER A 52 17.19 -7.34 1.34
CA SER A 52 17.15 -7.55 2.79
C SER A 52 16.10 -6.67 3.47
N TYR A 53 15.94 -5.42 3.01
CA TYR A 53 14.91 -4.51 3.50
C TYR A 53 13.51 -4.92 3.04
N VAL A 54 13.34 -5.35 1.79
CA VAL A 54 12.06 -5.89 1.30
C VAL A 54 11.63 -7.08 2.18
N THR A 55 12.54 -8.02 2.42
CA THR A 55 12.27 -9.18 3.28
C THR A 55 11.93 -8.76 4.71
N LEU A 56 12.65 -7.78 5.26
CA LEU A 56 12.38 -7.22 6.58
C LEU A 56 10.96 -6.65 6.66
N PHE A 57 10.55 -5.84 5.69
CA PHE A 57 9.23 -5.21 5.71
C PHE A 57 8.11 -6.22 5.49
N GLN A 58 8.29 -7.19 4.58
CA GLN A 58 7.33 -8.28 4.39
C GLN A 58 7.14 -9.14 5.66
N SER A 59 8.17 -9.24 6.50
CA SER A 59 8.11 -10.04 7.73
C SER A 59 7.18 -9.47 8.81
N VAL A 60 6.77 -8.19 8.71
CA VAL A 60 5.87 -7.56 9.69
C VAL A 60 4.39 -7.79 9.35
N LYS A 61 4.10 -8.54 8.29
CA LYS A 61 2.77 -8.89 7.81
C LYS A 61 2.61 -10.41 7.77
N ASN A 62 1.39 -10.88 8.00
CA ASN A 62 1.07 -12.31 7.89
C ASN A 62 1.18 -12.81 6.44
N ASN A 63 0.78 -11.96 5.49
CA ASN A 63 0.98 -12.18 4.06
C ASN A 63 2.03 -11.20 3.52
N PRO A 64 3.17 -11.67 2.98
CA PRO A 64 4.19 -10.84 2.35
C PRO A 64 3.67 -9.95 1.20
N ASP A 65 2.60 -10.37 0.52
CA ASP A 65 2.00 -9.60 -0.58
C ASP A 65 1.18 -8.38 -0.09
N ASP A 66 0.95 -8.28 1.22
CA ASP A 66 0.33 -7.11 1.85
C ASP A 66 1.34 -5.96 2.07
N VAL A 67 2.56 -6.07 1.55
CA VAL A 67 3.54 -4.98 1.56
C VAL A 67 3.75 -4.49 0.14
N VAL A 68 3.68 -3.17 -0.05
CA VAL A 68 4.01 -2.53 -1.31
C VAL A 68 4.95 -1.36 -1.08
N ILE A 69 5.96 -1.25 -1.91
CA ILE A 69 6.94 -0.17 -1.86
C ILE A 69 6.78 0.66 -3.12
N HIS A 70 6.64 1.97 -2.99
CA HIS A 70 6.66 2.91 -4.09
C HIS A 70 7.92 3.77 -4.00
N ALA A 71 8.48 4.09 -5.17
CA ALA A 71 9.69 4.89 -5.29
C ALA A 71 9.38 6.18 -6.04
N ILE A 72 9.71 7.31 -5.44
CA ILE A 72 9.65 8.62 -6.06
C ILE A 72 11.06 9.21 -6.02
N GLY A 73 11.70 9.38 -7.18
CA GLY A 73 13.07 9.87 -7.23
C GLY A 73 13.58 10.07 -8.64
N GLY A 74 14.91 10.20 -8.78
CA GLY A 74 15.55 10.35 -10.08
C GLY A 74 15.44 9.09 -10.95
N ASP A 75 15.36 9.29 -12.27
CA ASP A 75 15.19 8.22 -13.26
C ASP A 75 16.33 7.19 -13.19
N PRO A 76 16.06 5.90 -13.47
CA PRO A 76 17.05 4.84 -13.36
C PRO A 76 18.29 5.09 -14.25
N GLY A 77 19.48 4.88 -13.68
CA GLY A 77 20.78 4.97 -14.36
C GLY A 77 21.28 6.39 -14.66
N THR A 78 20.42 7.40 -14.81
CA THR A 78 20.86 8.78 -15.15
C THR A 78 20.36 9.86 -14.22
N GLY A 79 19.41 9.56 -13.34
CA GLY A 79 18.72 10.57 -12.58
C GLY A 79 17.84 11.42 -13.49
N CYS A 80 17.35 12.55 -12.96
CA CYS A 80 16.53 13.48 -13.74
C CYS A 80 16.76 14.93 -13.31
N THR A 81 16.42 15.90 -14.16
CA THR A 81 16.42 17.33 -13.82
C THR A 81 15.03 17.88 -14.07
N SER A 82 14.41 18.49 -13.05
CA SER A 82 13.08 19.09 -13.23
C SER A 82 13.20 20.28 -14.20
N PRO A 83 12.28 20.45 -15.16
CA PRO A 83 12.26 21.62 -16.05
C PRO A 83 12.16 22.95 -15.28
N SER A 84 11.63 22.89 -14.05
CA SER A 84 11.44 24.02 -13.15
C SER A 84 12.61 24.31 -12.21
N SER A 85 13.66 23.46 -12.20
CA SER A 85 14.78 23.55 -11.27
C SER A 85 16.13 23.36 -11.97
N SER A 86 17.19 23.97 -11.44
CA SER A 86 18.56 23.73 -11.93
C SER A 86 19.28 22.58 -11.21
N TRP A 87 18.59 21.87 -10.32
CA TRP A 87 19.15 20.79 -9.52
C TRP A 87 18.88 19.45 -10.20
N SER A 88 19.93 18.63 -10.33
CA SER A 88 19.82 17.24 -10.75
C SER A 88 19.43 16.38 -9.55
N ASN A 89 18.54 15.42 -9.79
CA ASN A 89 18.16 14.39 -8.84
C ASN A 89 18.90 13.13 -9.25
N GLU A 90 19.57 12.48 -8.30
CA GLU A 90 20.35 11.28 -8.55
C GLU A 90 19.44 10.05 -8.76
N PRO A 91 19.91 8.99 -9.46
CA PRO A 91 19.13 7.78 -9.66
C PRO A 91 18.72 7.14 -8.32
N TYR A 92 17.43 6.85 -8.14
CA TYR A 92 16.95 6.27 -6.87
C TYR A 92 17.05 4.73 -6.82
N GLU A 93 18.21 4.21 -7.25
CA GLU A 93 18.50 2.78 -7.34
C GLU A 93 18.43 2.08 -5.96
N GLY A 94 18.08 0.80 -5.98
CA GLY A 94 17.64 0.02 -4.83
C GLY A 94 16.17 0.23 -4.47
N MET A 95 15.69 1.48 -4.41
CA MET A 95 14.27 1.75 -4.13
C MET A 95 13.37 1.41 -5.33
N ILE A 96 13.86 1.67 -6.55
CA ILE A 96 13.19 1.27 -7.80
C ILE A 96 13.04 -0.26 -7.87
N GLU A 97 14.09 -1.01 -7.53
CA GLU A 97 14.09 -2.47 -7.51
C GLU A 97 13.15 -3.02 -6.44
N ALA A 98 13.14 -2.42 -5.24
CA ALA A 98 12.20 -2.78 -4.19
C ALA A 98 10.74 -2.51 -4.59
N ALA A 99 10.49 -1.41 -5.30
CA ALA A 99 9.17 -1.11 -5.83
C ALA A 99 8.72 -2.17 -6.84
N ASN A 100 9.58 -2.50 -7.81
CA ASN A 100 9.30 -3.56 -8.79
C ASN A 100 9.09 -4.94 -8.13
N ALA A 101 9.89 -5.27 -7.11
CA ALA A 101 9.82 -6.57 -6.43
C ALA A 101 8.55 -6.75 -5.58
N THR A 102 7.92 -5.65 -5.15
CA THR A 102 6.69 -5.67 -4.33
C THR A 102 5.43 -5.32 -5.12
N GLY A 103 5.55 -5.20 -6.46
CA GLY A 103 4.44 -4.80 -7.32
C GLY A 103 3.99 -3.35 -7.10
N GLY A 104 4.85 -2.52 -6.55
CA GLY A 104 4.62 -1.08 -6.43
C GLY A 104 5.06 -0.33 -7.68
N MET A 105 5.28 0.96 -7.55
CA MET A 105 5.50 1.85 -8.69
C MET A 105 6.73 2.72 -8.51
N PHE A 106 7.38 3.03 -9.62
CA PHE A 106 8.34 4.12 -9.70
C PHE A 106 7.68 5.33 -10.38
N LEU A 107 7.86 6.50 -9.77
CA LEU A 107 7.42 7.79 -10.27
C LEU A 107 8.62 8.75 -10.32
N SER A 108 8.88 9.34 -11.48
CA SER A 108 9.94 10.34 -11.60
C SER A 108 9.60 11.58 -10.77
N ILE A 109 10.50 11.99 -9.88
CA ILE A 109 10.35 13.23 -9.10
C ILE A 109 10.39 14.48 -9.99
N CYS A 110 10.89 14.36 -11.22
CA CYS A 110 10.98 15.45 -12.18
C CYS A 110 9.71 15.67 -13.02
N THR A 111 8.64 14.89 -12.77
CA THR A 111 7.36 15.08 -13.46
C THR A 111 6.81 16.50 -13.32
N GLU A 112 6.14 17.00 -14.35
CA GLU A 112 5.34 18.22 -14.29
C GLU A 112 3.87 17.94 -13.93
N ASP A 113 3.42 16.69 -14.08
CA ASP A 113 2.04 16.25 -13.83
C ASP A 113 1.94 15.44 -12.53
N TRP A 114 2.09 16.15 -11.40
CA TRP A 114 1.91 15.55 -10.08
C TRP A 114 0.47 15.13 -9.79
N GLY A 115 -0.52 15.68 -10.50
CA GLY A 115 -1.93 15.31 -10.30
C GLY A 115 -2.14 13.84 -10.63
N THR A 116 -1.79 13.47 -11.87
CA THR A 116 -1.87 12.07 -12.33
C THR A 116 -0.96 11.14 -11.52
N TYR A 117 0.22 11.60 -11.11
CA TYR A 117 1.17 10.75 -10.38
C TYR A 117 0.71 10.45 -8.95
N LEU A 118 0.13 11.43 -8.26
CA LEU A 118 -0.42 11.23 -6.92
C LEU A 118 -1.70 10.38 -6.96
N GLU A 119 -2.51 10.51 -8.01
CA GLU A 119 -3.67 9.65 -8.26
C GLU A 119 -3.22 8.19 -8.45
N ALA A 120 -2.29 7.94 -9.37
CA ALA A 120 -1.72 6.62 -9.57
C ALA A 120 -1.12 6.06 -8.28
N LEU A 121 -0.41 6.88 -7.50
CA LEU A 121 0.17 6.46 -6.21
C LEU A 121 -0.88 6.03 -5.20
N ALA A 122 -1.98 6.79 -5.09
CA ALA A 122 -3.10 6.45 -4.23
C ALA A 122 -3.74 5.13 -4.68
N GLU A 123 -3.98 4.96 -5.99
CA GLU A 123 -4.48 3.71 -6.56
C GLU A 123 -3.56 2.54 -6.28
N GLY A 124 -2.27 2.62 -6.62
CA GLY A 124 -1.31 1.55 -6.41
C GLY A 124 -1.13 1.17 -4.93
N SER A 125 -1.29 2.14 -4.02
CA SER A 125 -1.28 1.89 -2.57
C SER A 125 -2.55 1.15 -2.12
N ALA A 126 -3.68 1.35 -2.81
CA ALA A 126 -4.98 0.76 -2.49
C ALA A 126 -5.34 -0.49 -3.32
N ALA A 127 -4.67 -0.74 -4.44
CA ALA A 127 -5.07 -1.67 -5.52
C ALA A 127 -5.27 -3.14 -5.10
N ASN A 128 -4.84 -3.53 -3.89
CA ASN A 128 -5.04 -4.87 -3.35
C ASN A 128 -6.18 -4.98 -2.32
N LEU A 129 -6.94 -3.91 -2.05
CA LEU A 129 -8.18 -4.03 -1.29
C LEU A 129 -9.30 -4.50 -2.23
N SER A 130 -9.17 -5.69 -2.80
CA SER A 130 -10.33 -6.39 -3.38
C SER A 130 -11.17 -7.02 -2.27
N SER A 131 -10.58 -7.28 -1.11
CA SER A 131 -11.26 -7.89 0.04
C SER A 131 -11.38 -6.90 1.19
N PHE A 132 -12.61 -6.72 1.70
CA PHE A 132 -12.93 -5.85 2.82
C PHE A 132 -13.52 -6.70 3.94
N ALA A 133 -12.71 -6.95 4.98
CA ALA A 133 -13.14 -7.71 6.15
C ALA A 133 -14.25 -6.98 6.92
N LEU A 134 -15.24 -7.74 7.37
CA LEU A 134 -16.34 -7.24 8.18
C LEU A 134 -16.01 -7.37 9.65
N ASN A 135 -16.43 -6.38 10.43
CA ASN A 135 -16.18 -6.34 11.89
C ASN A 135 -17.00 -7.39 12.65
N GLU A 136 -18.17 -7.79 12.12
CA GLU A 136 -19.01 -8.85 12.67
C GLU A 136 -19.47 -9.81 11.58
N TYR A 137 -20.05 -10.95 11.97
CA TYR A 137 -20.60 -11.94 11.04
C TYR A 137 -22.02 -11.51 10.59
N PRO A 138 -22.21 -11.12 9.32
CA PRO A 138 -23.51 -10.70 8.81
C PRO A 138 -24.47 -11.87 8.62
N VAL A 139 -25.77 -11.58 8.58
CA VAL A 139 -26.74 -12.40 7.86
C VAL A 139 -26.53 -12.12 6.36
N PRO A 140 -26.06 -13.09 5.55
CA PRO A 140 -25.57 -12.82 4.19
C PRO A 140 -26.55 -12.08 3.29
N GLU A 141 -27.84 -12.43 3.39
CA GLU A 141 -28.92 -11.83 2.60
C GLU A 141 -29.19 -10.34 2.92
N THR A 142 -28.58 -9.81 3.98
CA THR A 142 -28.75 -8.41 4.42
C THR A 142 -27.59 -7.51 4.05
N ILE A 143 -26.53 -8.06 3.44
CA ILE A 143 -25.35 -7.29 3.05
C ILE A 143 -25.70 -6.32 1.92
N ILE A 144 -25.48 -5.04 2.17
CA ILE A 144 -25.61 -3.97 1.18
C ILE A 144 -24.25 -3.28 1.07
N VAL A 145 -23.61 -3.44 -0.08
CA VAL A 145 -22.33 -2.78 -0.40
C VAL A 145 -22.62 -1.49 -1.16
N LYS A 146 -21.98 -0.40 -0.74
CA LYS A 146 -22.00 0.89 -1.43
C LYS A 146 -20.58 1.32 -1.79
N VAL A 147 -20.39 1.72 -3.03
CA VAL A 147 -19.15 2.34 -3.51
C VAL A 147 -19.44 3.81 -3.78
N ASN A 148 -18.75 4.72 -3.09
CA ASN A 148 -18.97 6.17 -3.17
C ASN A 148 -20.45 6.55 -2.94
N GLY A 149 -21.09 5.87 -1.99
CA GLY A 149 -22.50 6.06 -1.64
C GLY A 149 -23.52 5.41 -2.58
N ILE A 150 -23.09 4.75 -3.66
CA ILE A 150 -23.96 4.08 -4.63
C ILE A 150 -24.00 2.58 -4.32
N SER A 151 -25.19 2.07 -4.01
CA SER A 151 -25.38 0.63 -3.80
C SER A 151 -25.07 -0.17 -5.07
N THR A 152 -24.24 -1.20 -4.92
CA THR A 152 -23.93 -2.16 -5.97
C THR A 152 -24.30 -3.57 -5.52
N THR A 153 -24.86 -4.36 -6.44
CA THR A 153 -25.21 -5.77 -6.22
C THR A 153 -24.46 -6.70 -7.19
N VAL A 154 -23.47 -6.15 -7.91
CA VAL A 154 -22.69 -6.87 -8.92
C VAL A 154 -21.21 -6.65 -8.67
N GLY A 155 -20.39 -7.62 -9.08
CA GLY A 155 -18.93 -7.49 -9.03
C GLY A 155 -18.32 -7.69 -7.65
N TRP A 156 -19.09 -8.22 -6.70
CA TRP A 156 -18.59 -8.61 -5.40
C TRP A 156 -19.33 -9.83 -4.88
N GLU A 157 -18.68 -10.60 -4.01
CA GLU A 157 -19.26 -11.70 -3.27
C GLU A 157 -18.90 -11.62 -1.78
N TYR A 158 -19.73 -12.22 -0.92
CA TYR A 158 -19.40 -12.37 0.49
C TYR A 158 -18.73 -13.73 0.72
N ASN A 159 -17.52 -13.70 1.27
CA ASN A 159 -16.76 -14.89 1.62
C ASN A 159 -16.91 -15.19 3.12
N GLU A 160 -17.66 -16.25 3.43
CA GLU A 160 -17.93 -16.67 4.82
C GLU A 160 -16.69 -17.17 5.57
N ILE A 161 -15.67 -17.64 4.84
CA ILE A 161 -14.45 -18.20 5.45
C ILE A 161 -13.57 -17.07 6.00
N THR A 162 -13.42 -16.01 5.22
CA THR A 162 -12.61 -14.83 5.56
C THR A 162 -13.43 -13.72 6.21
N ASN A 163 -14.76 -13.86 6.28
CA ASN A 163 -15.70 -12.84 6.74
C ASN A 163 -15.49 -11.50 6.03
N SER A 164 -15.46 -11.51 4.70
CA SER A 164 -15.14 -10.33 3.89
C SER A 164 -16.01 -10.19 2.65
N VAL A 165 -16.19 -8.95 2.20
CA VAL A 165 -16.71 -8.63 0.87
C VAL A 165 -15.54 -8.62 -0.11
N GLU A 166 -15.59 -9.50 -1.11
CA GLU A 166 -14.54 -9.69 -2.12
C GLU A 166 -15.03 -9.19 -3.49
N PHE A 167 -14.36 -8.20 -4.05
CA PHE A 167 -14.62 -7.65 -5.37
C PHE A 167 -13.92 -8.49 -6.45
N GLU A 168 -14.66 -8.75 -7.53
CA GLU A 168 -14.11 -9.36 -8.74
C GLU A 168 -13.08 -8.43 -9.40
N PRO A 169 -12.09 -8.95 -10.15
CA PRO A 169 -11.01 -8.14 -10.73
C PRO A 169 -11.46 -6.92 -11.55
N ASP A 170 -12.56 -7.04 -12.29
CA ASP A 170 -13.11 -5.97 -13.13
C ASP A 170 -13.98 -4.96 -12.35
N TYR A 171 -14.19 -5.18 -11.05
CA TYR A 171 -15.07 -4.40 -10.18
C TYR A 171 -14.37 -3.90 -8.91
N ILE A 172 -13.05 -4.10 -8.81
CA ILE A 172 -12.25 -3.54 -7.71
C ILE A 172 -12.45 -2.02 -7.71
N PRO A 173 -12.93 -1.42 -6.60
CA PRO A 173 -13.11 0.02 -6.51
C PRO A 173 -11.80 0.78 -6.74
N GLU A 174 -11.87 1.89 -7.47
CA GLU A 174 -10.72 2.77 -7.67
C GLU A 174 -10.19 3.29 -6.34
N GLY A 175 -8.88 3.53 -6.27
CA GLY A 175 -8.22 4.05 -5.08
C GLY A 175 -8.85 5.36 -4.61
N GLY A 176 -9.07 5.48 -3.30
CA GLY A 176 -9.76 6.65 -2.72
C GLY A 176 -11.29 6.56 -2.72
N SER A 177 -11.87 5.50 -3.30
CA SER A 177 -13.30 5.22 -3.15
C SER A 177 -13.65 4.92 -1.69
N THR A 178 -14.82 5.39 -1.26
CA THR A 178 -15.40 5.03 0.04
C THR A 178 -16.26 3.77 -0.11
N ILE A 179 -15.97 2.75 0.69
CA ILE A 179 -16.73 1.51 0.74
C ILE A 179 -17.50 1.46 2.05
N ASP A 180 -18.83 1.51 1.95
CA ASP A 180 -19.74 1.32 3.08
C ASP A 180 -20.42 -0.05 2.93
N VAL A 181 -20.30 -0.90 3.96
CA VAL A 181 -21.00 -2.19 4.00
C VAL A 181 -21.99 -2.18 5.16
N ASP A 182 -23.27 -2.11 4.83
CA ASP A 182 -24.36 -2.21 5.80
C ASP A 182 -24.86 -3.67 5.87
N TYR A 183 -25.07 -4.19 7.08
CA TYR A 183 -25.61 -5.53 7.28
C TYR A 183 -26.29 -5.67 8.64
N THR A 184 -27.16 -6.67 8.76
CA THR A 184 -27.71 -7.11 10.04
C THR A 184 -26.88 -8.27 10.57
N VAL A 185 -26.62 -8.30 11.88
CA VAL A 185 -25.94 -9.41 12.55
C VAL A 185 -26.96 -10.36 13.18
N TYR A 186 -26.59 -11.62 13.36
CA TYR A 186 -27.44 -12.57 14.07
C TYR A 186 -27.71 -12.07 15.50
N GLY A 187 -28.99 -12.02 15.89
CA GLY A 187 -29.36 -11.63 17.25
C GLY A 187 -28.82 -12.62 18.28
N ASN A 188 -28.19 -12.10 19.33
CA ASN A 188 -27.79 -12.90 20.49
C ASN A 188 -29.04 -13.37 21.24
N CYS A 189 -29.56 -14.54 20.89
CA CYS A 189 -30.54 -15.23 21.72
C CYS A 189 -29.85 -15.71 23.00
N VAL A 190 -29.82 -14.86 24.02
CA VAL A 190 -29.55 -15.30 25.40
C VAL A 190 -30.70 -16.21 25.82
N GLN A 191 -30.46 -17.52 25.81
CA GLN A 191 -31.30 -18.48 26.53
C GLN A 191 -31.00 -18.45 28.01
#